data_AF-A0A1E4SMJ2-F1
#
_entry.id   AF-A0A1E4SMJ2-F1
#
_cell.length_a   1.000
_cell.length_b   1.000
_cell.length_c   1.000
_cell.angle_alpha   90.00
_cell.angle_beta   90.00
_cell.angle_gamma   90.00
#
_symmetry.space_group_name_H-M   'P 1'
#
loop_
_entity.id
_entity.type
_entity.pdbx_description
1 polymer ?
#
loop_
_entity_poly.entity_id
_entity_poly.type
_entity_poly.pdbx_seq_one_letter_code
_entity_poly.pdbx_strand_id
1 'polypeptide(L)'
;MQESARTYEGLSGVKQTVEGSGSHVLIRNANNSIVVTSEQVPSSMHIKGGQSTVFKVEAKGPVFVHDLEDCDLVINCHQLRLHNLNNCRIWIDNVGNNTIIIENCRGLTIGRLDGGSVEVDDFDWPTKSFTNPHFKHATERIDYGWISGIQDGKIDR
;
A
#
# COMPACT_ATOMS: atom_id res chain seq x y z
N MET A 1 23.03 0.76 17.43
CA MET A 1 22.60 2.07 16.90
C MET A 1 21.23 1.85 16.32
N GLN A 2 20.18 2.41 16.94
CA GLN A 2 18.82 2.29 16.45
C GLN A 2 18.68 3.37 15.36
N GLU A 3 18.64 2.98 14.08
CA GLU A 3 18.39 3.95 13.00
C GLU A 3 17.00 4.55 13.24
N SER A 4 16.96 5.88 13.42
CA SER A 4 15.72 6.63 13.52
C SER A 4 14.93 6.45 12.22
N ALA A 5 13.66 6.06 12.33
CA ALA A 5 12.78 5.92 11.18
C ALA A 5 12.69 7.24 10.39
N ARG A 6 12.90 7.19 9.08
CA ARG A 6 12.69 8.36 8.21
C ARG A 6 11.19 8.56 8.04
N THR A 7 10.69 9.71 8.50
CA THR A 7 9.25 9.98 8.57
C THR A 7 8.84 11.02 7.52
N TYR A 8 7.76 10.74 6.79
CA TYR A 8 7.09 11.65 5.88
C TYR A 8 5.66 11.84 6.39
N GLU A 9 5.26 13.07 6.71
CA GLU A 9 3.96 13.32 7.35
C GLU A 9 3.23 14.54 6.80
N GLY A 10 1.90 14.50 6.89
CA GLY A 10 1.04 15.64 6.53
C GLY A 10 1.02 15.97 5.04
N LEU A 11 1.27 14.98 4.18
CA LEU A 11 1.27 15.16 2.73
C LEU A 11 -0.14 15.49 2.25
N SER A 12 -0.31 16.58 1.51
CA SER A 12 -1.62 17.00 1.01
C SER A 12 -1.53 17.66 -0.36
N GLY A 13 -2.16 17.06 -1.37
CA GLY A 13 -2.17 17.62 -2.73
C GLY A 13 -0.81 17.57 -3.43
N VAL A 14 0.06 16.62 -3.07
CA VAL A 14 1.43 16.53 -3.57
C VAL A 14 1.76 15.16 -4.12
N LYS A 15 2.71 15.10 -5.04
CA LYS A 15 3.47 13.90 -5.35
C LYS A 15 4.78 13.94 -4.57
N GLN A 16 5.07 12.90 -3.80
CA GLN A 16 6.24 12.80 -2.95
C GLN A 16 6.98 11.48 -3.22
N THR A 17 8.26 11.58 -3.53
CA THR A 17 9.18 10.45 -3.57
C THR A 17 9.78 10.23 -2.18
N VAL A 18 9.63 9.02 -1.63
CA VAL A 18 10.18 8.63 -0.34
C VAL A 18 11.43 7.77 -0.53
N GLU A 19 12.41 7.99 0.32
CA GLU A 19 13.71 7.32 0.29
C GLU A 19 13.96 6.65 1.62
N GLY A 20 14.67 5.53 1.63
CA GLY A 20 14.93 4.85 2.87
C GLY A 20 16.02 3.79 2.85
N SER A 21 17.00 3.86 1.94
CA SER A 21 18.06 2.83 1.78
C SER A 21 18.53 2.22 3.11
N GLY A 22 18.12 0.98 3.38
CA GLY A 22 18.49 0.23 4.61
C GLY A 22 17.67 0.53 5.86
N SER A 23 16.94 1.64 5.88
CA SER A 23 16.18 2.15 7.03
C SER A 23 14.69 1.75 7.02
N HIS A 24 14.02 1.93 8.16
CA HIS A 24 12.57 1.90 8.26
C HIS A 24 11.97 3.26 7.83
N VAL A 25 10.98 3.25 6.95
CA VAL A 25 10.25 4.44 6.52
C VAL A 25 8.85 4.46 7.10
N LEU A 26 8.47 5.60 7.67
CA LEU A 26 7.14 5.86 8.20
C LEU A 26 6.46 6.94 7.36
N ILE A 27 5.25 6.65 6.86
CA ILE A 27 4.42 7.62 6.15
C ILE A 27 3.15 7.86 6.98
N ARG A 28 2.84 9.12 7.28
CA ARG A 28 1.68 9.49 8.09
C ARG A 28 0.79 10.55 7.46
N ASN A 29 -0.51 10.33 7.50
CA ASN A 29 -1.53 11.33 7.13
C ASN A 29 -1.34 11.90 5.71
N ALA A 30 -1.29 11.02 4.71
CA ALA A 30 -1.18 11.43 3.30
C ALA A 30 -2.56 11.50 2.65
N ASN A 31 -2.97 12.71 2.22
CA ASN A 31 -4.30 12.97 1.68
C ASN A 31 -4.23 13.55 0.28
N ASN A 32 -5.11 13.13 -0.64
CA ASN A 32 -5.16 13.68 -2.01
C ASN A 32 -3.78 13.72 -2.68
N SER A 33 -2.96 12.71 -2.46
CA SER A 33 -1.53 12.74 -2.79
C SER A 33 -1.13 11.53 -3.63
N ILE A 34 0.11 11.56 -4.14
CA ILE A 34 0.77 10.41 -4.74
C ILE A 34 2.07 10.19 -3.97
N VAL A 35 2.27 9.01 -3.42
CA VAL A 35 3.48 8.70 -2.67
C VAL A 35 4.19 7.53 -3.33
N VAL A 36 5.44 7.72 -3.72
CA VAL A 36 6.21 6.72 -4.46
C VAL A 36 7.52 6.41 -3.73
N THR A 37 7.93 5.14 -3.69
CA THR A 37 9.28 4.81 -3.23
C THR A 37 10.30 5.12 -4.33
N SER A 38 11.43 5.72 -3.95
CA SER A 38 12.61 5.91 -4.80
C SER A 38 13.36 4.60 -5.09
N GLU A 39 14.42 4.68 -5.88
CA GLU A 39 15.36 3.56 -6.08
C GLU A 39 16.11 3.15 -4.78
N GLN A 40 16.14 4.03 -3.78
CA GLN A 40 16.69 3.75 -2.45
C GLN A 40 15.68 3.02 -1.57
N VAL A 41 15.45 1.75 -1.91
CA VAL A 41 14.39 0.92 -1.30
C VAL A 41 14.63 0.71 0.22
N PRO A 42 13.62 1.01 1.06
CA PRO A 42 13.68 0.80 2.51
C PRO A 42 13.72 -0.67 2.92
N SER A 43 14.22 -0.94 4.12
CA SER A 43 14.18 -2.29 4.70
C SER A 43 12.76 -2.69 5.13
N SER A 44 11.94 -1.73 5.53
CA SER A 44 10.53 -1.93 5.88
C SER A 44 9.77 -0.61 5.84
N MET A 45 8.44 -0.69 5.74
CA MET A 45 7.58 0.51 5.73
C MET A 45 6.38 0.37 6.66
N HIS A 46 5.98 1.50 7.23
CA HIS A 46 4.70 1.65 7.92
C HIS A 46 3.97 2.85 7.35
N ILE A 47 2.80 2.63 6.77
CA ILE A 47 1.91 3.66 6.24
C ILE A 47 0.73 3.76 7.19
N LYS A 48 0.43 4.95 7.70
CA LYS A 48 -0.67 5.15 8.66
C LYS A 48 -1.43 6.44 8.40
N GLY A 49 -2.73 6.34 8.18
CA GLY A 49 -3.58 7.52 7.99
C GLY A 49 -3.45 8.09 6.58
N GLY A 50 -4.57 8.20 5.89
CA GLY A 50 -4.61 8.82 4.57
C GLY A 50 -5.92 8.58 3.84
N GLN A 51 -6.27 9.51 2.96
CA GLN A 51 -7.48 9.46 2.17
C GLN A 51 -7.25 9.90 0.73
N SER A 52 -7.87 9.22 -0.24
CA SER A 52 -7.80 9.59 -1.66
C SER A 52 -6.36 9.73 -2.17
N THR A 53 -5.48 8.82 -1.74
CA THR A 53 -4.05 8.85 -2.04
C THR A 53 -3.65 7.60 -2.82
N VAL A 54 -2.75 7.77 -3.78
CA VAL A 54 -2.12 6.66 -4.51
C VAL A 54 -0.75 6.40 -3.90
N PHE A 55 -0.54 5.21 -3.36
CA PHE A 55 0.75 4.74 -2.85
C PHE A 55 1.34 3.74 -3.85
N LYS A 56 2.50 4.04 -4.45
CA LYS A 56 3.30 3.08 -5.21
C LYS A 56 4.59 2.80 -4.46
N VAL A 57 4.55 1.80 -3.59
CA VAL A 57 5.59 1.60 -2.57
C VAL A 57 6.28 0.25 -2.70
N GLU A 58 7.57 0.27 -2.40
CA GLU A 58 8.42 -0.91 -2.35
C GLU A 58 9.19 -0.96 -1.03
N ALA A 59 9.33 -2.16 -0.46
CA ALA A 59 10.21 -2.41 0.66
C ALA A 59 10.86 -3.81 0.55
N LYS A 60 12.11 -3.96 1.01
CA LYS A 60 12.80 -5.26 1.05
C LYS A 60 12.22 -6.24 2.06
N GLY A 61 11.41 -5.76 2.99
CA GLY A 61 10.86 -6.51 4.11
C GLY A 61 9.36 -6.31 4.23
N PRO A 62 8.83 -6.17 5.45
CA PRO A 62 7.40 -5.99 5.65
C PRO A 62 6.92 -4.57 5.31
N VAL A 63 5.68 -4.50 4.83
CA VAL A 63 4.89 -3.26 4.72
C VAL A 63 3.66 -3.41 5.60
N PHE A 64 3.50 -2.51 6.56
CA PHE A 64 2.30 -2.40 7.40
C PHE A 64 1.50 -1.19 6.96
N VAL A 65 0.20 -1.37 6.69
CA VAL A 65 -0.67 -0.29 6.22
C VAL A 65 -1.88 -0.19 7.14
N HIS A 66 -2.03 0.94 7.82
CA HIS A 66 -3.09 1.19 8.79
C HIS A 66 -3.92 2.42 8.41
N ASP A 67 -5.21 2.38 8.75
CA ASP A 67 -6.09 3.56 8.78
C ASP A 67 -6.16 4.33 7.45
N LEU A 68 -6.45 3.65 6.33
CA LEU A 68 -6.64 4.31 5.03
C LEU A 68 -8.08 4.23 4.53
N GLU A 69 -8.49 5.25 3.78
CA GLU A 69 -9.81 5.32 3.15
C GLU A 69 -9.71 5.78 1.69
N ASP A 70 -10.46 5.13 0.79
CA ASP A 70 -10.54 5.49 -0.63
C ASP A 70 -9.15 5.63 -1.30
N CYS A 71 -8.20 4.76 -0.96
CA CYS A 71 -6.83 4.81 -1.45
C CYS A 71 -6.52 3.70 -2.47
N ASP A 72 -5.55 3.98 -3.34
CA ASP A 72 -4.94 3.00 -4.22
C ASP A 72 -3.55 2.64 -3.74
N LEU A 73 -3.26 1.35 -3.65
CA LEU A 73 -1.98 0.85 -3.20
C LEU A 73 -1.41 -0.09 -4.26
N VAL A 74 -0.24 0.25 -4.78
CA VAL A 74 0.62 -0.61 -5.61
C VAL A 74 1.82 -1.00 -4.76
N ILE A 75 1.92 -2.27 -4.39
CA ILE A 75 2.88 -2.72 -3.36
C ILE A 75 3.77 -3.84 -3.88
N ASN A 76 5.06 -3.69 -3.62
CA ASN A 76 6.07 -4.75 -3.71
C ASN A 76 6.76 -4.91 -2.33
N CYS A 77 6.66 -6.09 -1.74
CA CYS A 77 7.27 -6.36 -0.44
C CYS A 77 7.49 -7.86 -0.17
N HIS A 78 8.03 -8.22 0.99
CA HIS A 78 8.12 -9.61 1.43
C HIS A 78 6.89 -10.06 2.24
N GLN A 79 6.28 -9.15 3.01
CA GLN A 79 5.10 -9.41 3.83
C GLN A 79 4.20 -8.18 3.85
N LEU A 80 2.91 -8.35 3.55
CA LEU A 80 1.93 -7.27 3.58
C LEU A 80 0.88 -7.52 4.67
N ARG A 81 0.71 -6.55 5.56
CA ARG A 81 -0.38 -6.53 6.54
C ARG A 81 -1.18 -5.25 6.42
N LEU A 82 -2.49 -5.41 6.25
CA LEU A 82 -3.45 -4.33 6.10
C LEU A 82 -4.37 -4.33 7.31
N HIS A 83 -4.54 -3.18 7.96
CA HIS A 83 -5.42 -3.07 9.12
C HIS A 83 -6.25 -1.80 9.06
N ASN A 84 -7.57 -1.90 9.23
CA ASN A 84 -8.47 -0.74 9.20
C ASN A 84 -8.45 0.03 7.86
N LEU A 85 -8.53 -0.70 6.73
CA LEU A 85 -8.65 -0.12 5.39
C LEU A 85 -10.10 -0.13 4.91
N ASN A 86 -10.53 0.97 4.30
CA ASN A 86 -11.91 1.19 3.86
C ASN A 86 -11.95 1.60 2.39
N ASN A 87 -12.65 0.85 1.55
CA ASN A 87 -12.83 1.14 0.11
C ASN A 87 -11.51 1.31 -0.67
N CYS A 88 -10.46 0.60 -0.26
CA CYS A 88 -9.16 0.69 -0.92
C CYS A 88 -9.01 -0.34 -2.05
N ARG A 89 -8.22 0.00 -3.08
CA ARG A 89 -7.78 -0.94 -4.12
C ARG A 89 -6.31 -1.30 -3.91
N ILE A 90 -6.03 -2.59 -3.80
CA ILE A 90 -4.70 -3.13 -3.52
C ILE A 90 -4.22 -3.92 -4.73
N TRP A 91 -3.10 -3.48 -5.30
CA TRP A 91 -2.44 -4.02 -6.47
C TRP A 91 -1.07 -4.54 -6.07
N ILE A 92 -0.92 -5.86 -6.07
CA ILE A 92 0.30 -6.51 -5.61
C ILE A 92 1.17 -6.82 -6.81
N ASP A 93 2.37 -6.26 -6.81
CA ASP A 93 3.43 -6.67 -7.71
C ASP A 93 4.04 -7.99 -7.19
N ASN A 94 4.54 -7.95 -5.96
CA ASN A 94 5.10 -9.11 -5.29
C ASN A 94 4.86 -9.08 -3.77
N VAL A 95 4.58 -10.27 -3.23
CA VAL A 95 4.59 -10.57 -1.79
C VAL A 95 5.19 -11.96 -1.61
N GLY A 96 6.19 -12.10 -0.73
CA GLY A 96 7.15 -13.20 -0.76
C GLY A 96 6.56 -14.61 -0.65
N ASN A 97 5.42 -14.78 0.04
CA ASN A 97 4.72 -16.06 0.19
C ASN A 97 3.39 -16.12 -0.58
N ASN A 98 3.10 -15.14 -1.44
CA ASN A 98 1.82 -14.98 -2.13
C ASN A 98 0.59 -14.95 -1.20
N THR A 99 0.77 -14.52 0.05
CA THR A 99 -0.31 -14.36 1.04
C THR A 99 -0.23 -12.99 1.68
N ILE A 100 -1.37 -12.34 1.85
CA ILE A 100 -1.48 -11.10 2.62
C ILE A 100 -2.40 -11.30 3.82
N ILE A 101 -2.20 -10.49 4.85
CA ILE A 101 -3.05 -10.51 6.04
C ILE A 101 -3.89 -9.24 6.04
N ILE A 102 -5.19 -9.38 6.28
CA ILE A 102 -6.11 -8.26 6.50
C ILE A 102 -6.79 -8.41 7.86
N GLU A 103 -7.08 -7.27 8.49
CA GLU A 103 -7.82 -7.18 9.74
C GLU A 103 -8.60 -5.84 9.76
N ASN A 104 -9.79 -5.83 10.30
CA ASN A 104 -10.72 -4.69 10.39
C ASN A 104 -10.91 -3.95 9.05
N CYS A 105 -10.92 -4.67 7.92
CA CYS A 105 -11.00 -4.06 6.59
C CYS A 105 -12.41 -4.20 5.99
N ARG A 106 -12.80 -3.29 5.09
CA ARG A 106 -14.04 -3.43 4.32
C ARG A 106 -13.96 -2.79 2.94
N GLY A 107 -14.70 -3.37 1.99
CA GLY A 107 -14.80 -2.85 0.64
C GLY A 107 -13.49 -2.93 -0.15
N LEU A 108 -12.59 -3.85 0.20
CA LEU A 108 -11.31 -3.97 -0.50
C LEU A 108 -11.50 -4.58 -1.89
N THR A 109 -10.76 -4.08 -2.86
CA THR A 109 -10.56 -4.75 -4.16
C THR A 109 -9.10 -5.13 -4.30
N ILE A 110 -8.80 -6.41 -4.49
CA ILE A 110 -7.44 -6.94 -4.39
C ILE A 110 -7.06 -7.66 -5.69
N GLY A 111 -6.00 -7.21 -6.35
CA GLY A 111 -5.51 -7.81 -7.59
C GLY A 111 -3.98 -7.93 -7.61
N ARG A 112 -3.46 -8.73 -8.54
CA ARG A 112 -2.04 -8.76 -8.87
C ARG A 112 -1.77 -8.07 -10.19
N LEU A 113 -0.64 -7.37 -10.29
CA LEU A 113 -0.25 -6.69 -11.54
C LEU A 113 0.07 -7.68 -12.67
N ASP A 114 0.59 -8.86 -12.34
CA ASP A 114 0.83 -9.96 -13.29
C ASP A 114 -0.45 -10.70 -13.73
N GLY A 115 -1.61 -10.36 -13.13
CA GLY A 115 -2.88 -11.02 -13.38
C GLY A 115 -3.06 -12.38 -12.68
N GLY A 116 -2.14 -12.76 -11.79
CA GLY A 116 -2.26 -13.95 -10.96
C GLY A 116 -3.22 -13.77 -9.78
N SER A 117 -3.31 -14.80 -8.94
CA SER A 117 -4.06 -14.79 -7.68
C SER A 117 -3.15 -14.58 -6.47
N VAL A 118 -3.69 -13.97 -5.42
CA VAL A 118 -3.05 -13.84 -4.10
C VAL A 118 -3.97 -14.44 -3.04
N GLU A 119 -3.41 -15.14 -2.07
CA GLU A 119 -4.18 -15.59 -0.91
C GLU A 119 -4.37 -14.44 0.08
N VAL A 120 -5.56 -14.37 0.68
CA VAL A 120 -5.90 -13.37 1.68
C VAL A 120 -6.34 -14.10 2.94
N ASP A 121 -5.58 -13.90 4.02
CA ASP A 121 -5.94 -14.36 5.35
C ASP A 121 -6.57 -13.19 6.11
N ASP A 122 -7.88 -13.30 6.35
CA ASP A 122 -8.66 -12.29 7.05
C ASP A 122 -8.90 -12.72 8.50
N PHE A 123 -8.40 -11.92 9.44
CA PHE A 123 -8.49 -12.22 10.87
C PHE A 123 -9.89 -11.96 11.45
N ASP A 124 -10.71 -11.12 10.81
CA ASP A 124 -12.12 -10.93 11.22
C ASP A 124 -13.04 -12.01 10.63
N TRP A 125 -12.55 -12.74 9.63
CA TRP A 125 -13.29 -13.81 8.97
C TRP A 125 -12.45 -15.09 8.92
N PRO A 126 -12.21 -15.75 10.07
CA PRO A 126 -11.30 -16.90 10.20
C PRO A 126 -11.92 -18.20 9.65
N THR A 127 -12.47 -18.14 8.45
CA THR A 127 -13.05 -19.28 7.71
C THR A 127 -12.92 -19.05 6.20
N LYS A 128 -12.66 -20.13 5.46
CA LYS A 128 -12.67 -20.13 3.99
C LYS A 128 -13.93 -20.81 3.42
N SER A 129 -14.87 -21.24 4.26
CA SER A 129 -16.07 -21.98 3.86
C SER A 129 -17.14 -21.10 3.19
N PHE A 130 -17.06 -19.78 3.35
CA PHE A 130 -17.99 -18.81 2.80
C PHE A 130 -17.21 -17.69 2.11
N THR A 131 -17.86 -17.02 1.16
CA THR A 131 -17.30 -15.82 0.55
C THR A 131 -17.03 -14.77 1.61
N ASN A 132 -15.78 -14.31 1.68
CA ASN A 132 -15.37 -13.27 2.60
C ASN A 132 -16.06 -11.93 2.22
N PRO A 133 -16.75 -11.24 3.14
CA PRO A 133 -17.47 -10.01 2.82
C PRO A 133 -16.58 -8.75 2.79
N HIS A 134 -15.34 -8.81 3.28
CA HIS A 134 -14.45 -7.66 3.46
C HIS A 134 -13.67 -7.30 2.20
N PHE A 135 -13.50 -8.24 1.28
CA PHE A 135 -12.79 -8.02 0.03
C PHE A 135 -13.41 -8.77 -1.15
N LYS A 136 -13.05 -8.32 -2.35
CA LYS A 136 -13.23 -9.07 -3.59
C LYS A 136 -11.93 -9.07 -4.39
N HIS A 137 -11.72 -10.09 -5.21
CA HIS A 137 -10.64 -10.06 -6.18
C HIS A 137 -10.98 -9.13 -7.34
N ALA A 138 -9.98 -8.38 -7.81
CA ALA A 138 -10.13 -7.55 -8.99
C ALA A 138 -10.30 -8.42 -10.25
N THR A 139 -11.19 -8.01 -11.14
CA THR A 139 -11.40 -8.66 -12.45
C THR A 139 -10.72 -7.90 -13.59
N GLU A 140 -10.22 -6.70 -13.30
CA GLU A 140 -9.59 -5.80 -14.25
C GLU A 140 -8.07 -5.77 -14.05
N ARG A 141 -7.36 -5.40 -15.11
CA ARG A 141 -5.95 -5.02 -15.03
C ARG A 141 -5.87 -3.51 -14.92
N ILE A 142 -5.01 -3.01 -14.04
CA ILE A 142 -4.74 -1.58 -13.91
C ILE A 142 -3.29 -1.30 -14.26
N ASP A 143 -3.08 -0.20 -14.98
CA ASP A 143 -1.77 0.37 -15.27
C ASP A 143 -1.58 1.68 -14.48
N TYR A 144 -0.53 1.74 -13.67
CA TYR A 144 -0.09 2.92 -12.94
C TYR A 144 1.15 3.57 -13.56
N GLY A 145 1.45 3.28 -14.84
CA GLY A 145 2.56 3.87 -15.59
C GLY A 145 2.52 5.39 -15.65
N TRP A 146 1.33 5.98 -15.62
CA TRP A 146 1.12 7.44 -15.59
C TRP A 146 1.82 8.16 -14.43
N ILE A 147 2.04 7.49 -13.29
CA ILE A 147 2.73 8.06 -12.13
C ILE A 147 4.15 8.51 -12.49
N SER A 148 4.83 7.80 -13.40
CA SER A 148 6.21 8.13 -13.82
C SER A 148 6.33 9.48 -14.52
N GLY A 149 5.24 9.98 -15.11
CA GLY A 149 5.19 11.29 -15.76
C GLY A 149 5.02 12.47 -14.80
N ILE A 150 4.80 12.21 -13.49
CA ILE A 150 4.51 13.25 -12.50
C ILE A 150 5.77 13.55 -11.67
N GLN A 151 6.14 14.83 -11.65
CA GLN A 151 7.25 15.34 -10.85
C GLN A 151 6.86 15.52 -9.39
N ASP A 152 7.84 15.44 -8.50
CA ASP A 152 7.63 15.76 -7.08
C ASP A 152 7.17 17.22 -6.91
N GLY A 153 6.32 17.43 -5.92
CA GLY A 153 5.73 18.74 -5.62
C GLY A 153 4.21 18.74 -5.75
N LYS A 154 3.64 19.93 -5.90
CA LYS A 154 2.20 20.11 -5.94
C LYS A 154 1.60 19.44 -7.18
N ILE A 155 0.50 18.71 -6.99
CA ILE A 155 -0.30 18.17 -8.09
C ILE A 155 -1.25 19.29 -8.51
N ASP A 156 -0.93 19.96 -9.62
CA ASP A 156 -1.87 20.86 -10.27
C ASP A 156 -2.97 20.02 -10.93
N ARG A 157 -4.22 20.30 -10.56
CA ARG A 157 -5.42 19.67 -11.14
C ARG A 157 -5.81 20.36 -12.44
#